data_AF-A0A9W3ZVU5-F1
#
_entry.id   AF-A0A9W3ZVU5-F1
#
_cell.length_a   1.000
_cell.length_b   1.000
_cell.length_c   1.000
_cell.angle_alpha   90.00
_cell.angle_beta   90.00
_cell.angle_gamma   90.00
#
_symmetry.space_group_name_H-M   'P 1'
#
loop_
_entity.id
_entity.type
_entity.pdbx_description
1 polymer ?
#
loop_
_entity_poly.entity_id
_entity_poly.type
_entity_poly.pdbx_seq_one_letter_code
_entity_poly.pdbx_strand_id
1 'polypeptide(L)'
;MVKEFEDAAYKLEVGQLSEPVKSSFGYHIIKLTDKKELKPYEEEKENIRKELEQQRIQDPQFHQQVTRDLLKNADIKVSDKDLKDTFKELKK
;
A
#
# COMPACT_ATOMS: atom_id res chain seq x y z
N MET A 1 10.46 -1.49 -0.97
CA MET A 1 11.40 -0.35 -1.08
C MET A 1 10.96 0.68 -0.04
N VAL A 2 11.86 1.49 0.51
CA VAL A 2 11.44 2.55 1.46
C VAL A 2 10.92 3.74 0.66
N LYS A 3 9.81 4.33 1.11
CA LYS A 3 9.08 5.35 0.36
C LYS A 3 9.95 6.57 0.05
N GLU A 4 10.80 6.96 0.99
CA GLU A 4 11.70 8.10 0.86
C GLU A 4 12.71 7.92 -0.26
N PHE A 5 13.20 6.70 -0.46
CA PHE A 5 14.12 6.37 -1.55
C PHE A 5 13.41 6.39 -2.90
N GLU A 6 12.23 5.77 -2.97
CA GLU A 6 11.41 5.69 -4.17
C GLU A 6 11.01 7.10 -4.64
N ASP A 7 10.44 7.91 -3.76
CA ASP A 7 10.01 9.27 -4.03
C ASP A 7 11.17 10.17 -4.49
N ALA A 8 12.36 10.01 -3.90
CA ALA A 8 13.54 10.76 -4.31
C ALA A 8 14.04 10.33 -5.69
N ALA A 9 14.09 9.03 -5.98
CA ALA A 9 14.55 8.50 -7.26
C ALA A 9 13.64 8.92 -8.42
N TYR A 10 12.32 8.91 -8.24
CA TYR A 10 11.37 9.31 -9.29
C TYR A 10 11.37 10.81 -9.62
N LYS A 11 11.90 11.66 -8.74
CA LYS A 11 12.03 13.11 -8.96
C LYS A 11 13.28 13.50 -9.76
N LEU A 12 14.22 12.57 -9.97
CA LEU A 12 15.46 12.85 -10.66
C LEU A 12 15.26 12.79 -12.18
N GLU A 13 15.99 13.65 -12.88
CA GLU A 13 16.23 13.53 -14.32
C GLU A 13 17.46 12.66 -14.60
N VAL A 14 17.56 12.08 -15.80
CA VAL A 14 18.67 11.20 -16.16
C VAL A 14 20.00 11.98 -16.08
N GLY A 15 20.95 11.44 -15.33
CA GLY A 15 22.24 12.05 -15.02
C GLY A 15 22.26 12.85 -13.71
N GLN A 16 21.11 13.17 -13.12
CA GLN A 16 21.01 13.97 -11.90
C GLN A 16 21.35 13.16 -10.64
N LEU A 17 21.92 13.85 -9.65
CA LEU A 17 22.14 13.37 -8.28
C LEU A 17 21.06 13.89 -7.33
N SER A 18 20.64 13.08 -6.38
CA SER A 18 19.75 13.50 -5.30
C SER A 18 20.49 14.23 -4.18
N GLU A 19 19.73 14.98 -3.39
CA GLU A 19 20.12 15.33 -2.02
C GLU A 19 20.26 14.06 -1.14
N PRO A 20 20.95 14.13 0.01
CA PRO A 20 21.07 12.98 0.92
C PRO A 20 19.70 12.49 1.42
N VAL A 21 19.33 11.26 1.04
CA VAL A 21 18.07 10.61 1.41
C VAL A 21 18.29 9.74 2.64
N LYS A 22 17.58 10.04 3.73
CA LYS A 22 17.64 9.23 4.95
C LYS A 22 16.80 7.96 4.80
N SER A 23 17.36 6.82 5.21
CA SER A 23 16.65 5.54 5.34
C SER A 23 16.99 4.87 6.67
N SER A 24 16.38 3.72 6.96
CA SER A 24 16.76 2.87 8.09
C SER A 24 18.21 2.38 8.04
N PHE A 25 18.85 2.44 6.87
CA PHE A 25 20.22 2.00 6.63
C PHE A 25 21.24 3.15 6.64
N GLY A 26 20.81 4.41 6.86
CA GLY A 26 21.68 5.58 6.90
C GLY A 26 21.28 6.65 5.90
N TYR A 27 22.23 7.17 5.13
CA TYR A 27 22.01 8.19 4.10
C TYR A 27 22.42 7.67 2.72
N HIS A 28 21.61 7.97 1.71
CA HIS A 28 21.84 7.57 0.33
C HIS A 28 21.95 8.80 -0.57
N ILE A 29 22.89 8.79 -1.51
CA ILE A 29 22.94 9.71 -2.64
C ILE A 29 22.61 8.89 -3.88
N ILE A 30 21.54 9.28 -4.58
CA ILE A 30 20.97 8.52 -5.69
C ILE A 30 21.39 9.20 -7.00
N LYS A 31 21.85 8.42 -7.98
CA LYS A 31 22.08 8.89 -9.36
C LYS A 31 21.11 8.18 -10.29
N LEU A 32 20.30 8.92 -11.04
CA LEU A 32 19.49 8.31 -12.10
C LEU A 32 20.38 8.10 -13.33
N THR A 33 20.71 6.85 -13.67
CA THR A 33 21.59 6.55 -14.81
C THR A 33 20.83 6.38 -16.13
N ASP A 34 19.58 5.89 -16.04
CA ASP A 34 18.74 5.58 -17.18
C ASP A 34 17.27 5.53 -16.74
N LYS A 35 16.34 5.78 -17.67
CA LYS A 35 14.89 5.68 -17.45
C LYS A 35 14.31 4.83 -18.57
N LYS A 36 14.00 3.57 -18.23
CA LYS A 36 13.43 2.61 -19.17
C LYS A 36 12.10 3.10 -19.73
N GLU A 37 11.88 2.85 -21.02
CA GLU A 37 10.58 3.11 -21.65
C GLU A 37 9.48 2.29 -20.97
N LEU A 38 8.36 2.96 -20.70
CA LEU A 38 7.18 2.34 -20.13
C LEU A 38 6.27 1.87 -21.26
N LYS A 39 5.76 0.63 -21.14
CA LYS A 39 4.70 0.17 -22.04
C LYS A 39 3.41 0.98 -21.82
N PRO A 40 2.50 1.00 -22.80
CA PRO A 40 1.20 1.62 -22.65
C PRO A 40 0.45 1.09 -21.42
N TYR A 41 -0.31 1.96 -20.74
CA TYR A 41 -1.08 1.61 -19.55
C TYR A 41 -1.99 0.40 -19.76
N GLU A 42 -2.63 0.29 -20.94
CA GLU A 42 -3.55 -0.80 -21.26
C GLU A 42 -2.89 -2.18 -21.22
N GLU A 43 -1.59 -2.27 -21.48
CA GLU A 43 -0.82 -3.53 -21.45
C GLU A 43 -0.37 -3.90 -20.04
N GLU A 44 -0.11 -2.90 -19.18
CA GLU A 44 0.42 -3.12 -17.84
C GLU A 44 -0.66 -3.07 -16.73
N LYS A 45 -1.86 -2.55 -17.01
CA LYS A 45 -2.95 -2.40 -16.03
C LYS A 45 -3.27 -3.70 -15.29
N GLU A 46 -3.27 -4.84 -16.00
CA GLU A 46 -3.57 -6.15 -15.42
C GLU A 46 -2.44 -6.62 -14.50
N ASN A 47 -1.19 -6.36 -14.88
CA ASN A 47 -0.03 -6.70 -14.07
C ASN A 47 0.01 -5.84 -12.80
N ILE A 48 -0.18 -4.52 -12.95
CA ILE A 48 -0.24 -3.56 -11.83
C ILE A 48 -1.38 -3.94 -10.88
N ARG A 49 -2.57 -4.28 -11.40
CA ARG A 49 -3.70 -4.71 -10.57
C ARG A 49 -3.35 -5.96 -9.77
N LYS A 50 -2.83 -6.99 -10.43
CA LYS A 50 -2.46 -8.25 -9.77
C LYS A 50 -1.40 -8.04 -8.69
N GLU A 51 -0.41 -7.19 -8.93
CA GLU A 51 0.61 -6.87 -7.94
C GLU A 51 0.02 -6.17 -6.72
N LEU A 52 -0.83 -5.16 -6.93
CA LEU A 52 -1.53 -4.46 -5.85
C LEU A 52 -2.47 -5.37 -5.07
N GLU A 53 -3.16 -6.28 -5.74
CA GLU A 53 -4.00 -7.31 -5.11
C GLU A 53 -3.17 -8.21 -4.20
N GLN A 54 -2.03 -8.73 -4.69
CA GLN A 54 -1.14 -9.57 -3.89
C GLN A 54 -0.55 -8.81 -2.69
N GLN A 55 -0.13 -7.55 -2.89
CA GLN A 55 0.36 -6.71 -1.81
C GLN A 55 -0.72 -6.50 -0.73
N ARG A 56 -1.96 -6.20 -1.12
CA ARG A 56 -3.09 -6.02 -0.20
C ARG A 56 -3.50 -7.31 0.51
N ILE A 57 -3.40 -8.45 -0.16
CA ILE A 57 -3.65 -9.77 0.44
C ILE A 57 -2.57 -10.12 1.47
N GLN A 58 -1.38 -9.54 1.40
CA GLN A 58 -0.34 -9.76 2.39
C GLN A 58 -0.35 -8.72 3.51
N ASP A 59 -1.06 -7.61 3.35
CA ASP A 59 -1.14 -6.53 4.33
C ASP A 59 -2.20 -6.81 5.42
N PRO A 60 -1.78 -7.07 6.67
CA PRO A 60 -2.71 -7.30 7.79
C PRO A 60 -3.63 -6.12 8.08
N GLN A 61 -3.20 -4.88 7.81
CA GLN A 61 -4.01 -3.69 8.03
C GLN A 61 -5.18 -3.65 7.05
N PHE A 62 -4.92 -4.03 5.80
CA PHE A 62 -5.95 -4.13 4.78
C PHE A 62 -6.98 -5.20 5.13
N HIS A 63 -6.56 -6.37 5.64
CA HIS A 63 -7.48 -7.41 6.12
C HIS A 63 -8.40 -6.93 7.23
N GLN A 64 -7.85 -6.21 8.21
CA GLN A 64 -8.65 -5.63 9.30
C GLN A 64 -9.64 -4.60 8.77
N GLN A 65 -9.21 -3.74 7.86
CA GLN A 65 -10.06 -2.74 7.23
C GLN A 65 -11.22 -3.39 6.47
N VAL A 66 -10.94 -4.35 5.58
CA VAL A 66 -11.97 -5.07 4.81
C VAL A 66 -12.95 -5.77 5.75
N THR A 67 -12.45 -6.46 6.78
CA THR A 67 -13.32 -7.12 7.77
C THR A 67 -14.25 -6.13 8.46
N ARG A 68 -13.69 -5.00 8.93
CA ARG A 68 -14.48 -3.96 9.59
C ARG A 68 -15.54 -3.36 8.66
N ASP A 69 -15.18 -3.09 7.41
CA ASP A 69 -16.09 -2.51 6.42
C ASP A 69 -17.23 -3.49 6.08
N LEU A 70 -16.92 -4.78 5.90
CA LEU A 70 -17.94 -5.82 5.70
C LEU A 70 -18.89 -5.94 6.90
N LEU A 71 -18.35 -5.94 8.13
CA LEU A 71 -19.18 -6.01 9.35
C LEU A 71 -20.09 -4.78 9.52
N LYS A 72 -19.62 -3.59 9.13
CA LYS A 72 -20.44 -2.37 9.14
C LYS A 72 -21.54 -2.42 8.09
N ASN A 73 -21.23 -2.89 6.88
CA ASN A 73 -22.17 -2.91 5.76
C ASN A 73 -23.24 -4.03 5.87
N ALA A 74 -23.00 -5.06 6.68
CA ALA A 74 -23.88 -6.23 6.79
C ALA A 74 -25.04 -6.10 7.81
N ASP A 75 -25.30 -4.92 8.38
CA ASP A 75 -26.37 -4.65 9.38
C ASP A 75 -26.58 -5.77 10.43
N ILE A 76 -25.47 -6.20 11.04
CA ILE A 76 -25.47 -7.35 11.95
C ILE A 76 -26.29 -7.06 13.22
N LYS A 77 -27.32 -7.88 13.46
CA LYS A 77 -28.17 -7.87 14.66
C LYS A 77 -28.01 -9.17 15.46
N VAL A 78 -27.44 -9.08 16.65
CA VAL A 78 -27.27 -10.23 17.56
C VAL A 78 -28.50 -10.35 18.47
N SER A 79 -29.17 -11.50 18.42
CA SER A 79 -30.38 -11.81 19.19
C SER A 79 -30.08 -12.32 20.61
N ASP A 80 -28.96 -13.01 20.78
CA ASP A 80 -28.50 -13.53 22.06
C ASP A 80 -28.06 -12.38 22.99
N LYS A 81 -28.51 -12.40 24.25
CA LYS A 81 -28.23 -11.36 25.25
C LYS A 81 -26.78 -11.35 25.68
N ASP A 82 -26.14 -12.51 25.79
CA ASP A 82 -24.77 -12.65 26.29
C ASP A 82 -23.75 -12.23 25.22
N LEU A 83 -24.16 -12.21 23.95
CA LEU A 83 -23.29 -11.93 22.80
C LEU A 83 -23.58 -10.59 22.12
N LYS A 84 -24.44 -9.72 22.69
CA LYS A 84 -24.84 -8.45 22.04
C LYS A 84 -23.67 -7.53 21.68
N ASP A 85 -22.62 -7.50 22.47
CA ASP A 85 -21.47 -6.60 22.28
C ASP A 85 -20.35 -7.20 21.41
N THR A 86 -20.49 -8.45 20.94
CA THR A 86 -19.44 -9.20 20.20
C THR A 86 -18.84 -8.44 19.01
N PHE A 87 -19.67 -7.72 18.25
CA PHE A 87 -19.23 -7.00 17.04
C PHE A 87 -19.14 -5.48 17.23
N LYS A 88 -19.39 -4.99 18.44
CA LYS A 88 -19.45 -3.54 18.73
C LYS A 88 -18.06 -2.91 18.68
N GLU A 89 -17.05 -3.58 19.23
CA GLU A 89 -15.66 -3.12 19.19
C GLU A 89 -15.04 -3.28 17.80
N LEU A 90 -15.39 -4.35 17.07
CA LEU A 90 -14.91 -4.61 15.72
C LEU A 90 -15.42 -3.60 14.67
N LYS A 91 -16.52 -2.89 14.98
CA LYS A 91 -17.05 -1.79 14.16
C LYS A 91 -16.44 -0.42 14.54
N LYS A 92 -15.83 -0.27 15.72
CA LYS A 92 -15.29 1.02 16.19
C LYS A 92 -14.10 1.48 15.36
#